data_AF-A0A654DEF9-F1
#
_entry.id   AF-A0A654DEF9-F1
#
_cell.length_a   1.000
_cell.length_b   1.000
_cell.length_c   1.000
_cell.angle_alpha   90.00
_cell.angle_beta   90.00
_cell.angle_gamma   90.00
#
_symmetry.space_group_name_H-M   'P 1'
#
loop_
_entity.id
_entity.type
_entity.pdbx_description
1 polymer ?
#
loop_
_entity_poly.entity_id
_entity_poly.type
_entity_poly.pdbx_seq_one_letter_code
_entity_poly.pdbx_strand_id
1 'polypeptide(L)'
;MGAGRKPIHLEMKGIKDNRQRIWEAVRSEQRPFTVQHIAWSVDLDLETTRYCIQGLQRAGFIGLAGEKATRGKEQLLVLVKDCGVEAPAVTRTGKPSAMGLGTEAMWRSLRILGEVSADELAAQASVSAKTTQRTASSYLLWLHRAGYVIEISPAATGPRGRTARYRLAPGKYTGPRAPMIQRIGQLYDPNLGEVVYSQMEGAQA
;
A
#
# COMPACT_ATOMS: atom_id res chain seq x y z
N MET A 1 7.50 -22.92 -18.05
CA MET A 1 8.47 -22.31 -17.11
C MET A 1 7.94 -20.95 -16.73
N GLY A 2 7.48 -20.77 -15.50
CA GLY A 2 6.80 -19.55 -15.05
C GLY A 2 7.80 -18.41 -14.89
N ALA A 3 7.71 -17.41 -15.78
CA ALA A 3 8.47 -16.18 -15.63
C ALA A 3 8.10 -15.53 -14.30
N GLY A 4 9.07 -15.44 -13.39
CA GLY A 4 8.93 -14.76 -12.12
C GLY A 4 8.45 -13.33 -12.32
N ARG A 5 7.64 -12.84 -11.37
CA ARG A 5 7.17 -11.45 -11.32
C ARG A 5 8.29 -10.50 -11.70
N LYS A 6 8.10 -9.74 -12.78
CA LYS A 6 9.02 -8.67 -13.16
C LYS A 6 9.16 -7.71 -11.97
N PRO A 7 10.39 -7.35 -11.57
CA PRO A 7 10.61 -6.35 -10.53
C PRO A 7 10.01 -5.01 -10.97
N ILE A 8 9.49 -4.25 -10.00
CA ILE A 8 8.62 -3.07 -10.10
C ILE A 8 9.36 -1.84 -10.72
N HIS A 9 10.41 -2.05 -11.49
CA HIS A 9 11.47 -1.06 -11.70
C HIS A 9 11.33 -0.15 -12.93
N LEU A 10 10.13 0.09 -13.46
CA LEU A 10 10.00 0.89 -14.70
C LEU A 10 8.82 1.86 -14.80
N GLU A 11 8.14 2.20 -13.70
CA GLU A 11 7.07 3.22 -13.72
C GLU A 11 7.29 4.32 -12.67
N MET A 12 8.51 4.89 -12.67
CA MET A 12 8.81 6.13 -11.93
C MET A 12 8.34 7.33 -12.75
N LYS A 13 7.09 7.77 -12.55
CA LYS A 13 6.60 9.12 -12.91
C LYS A 13 5.25 9.45 -12.26
N GLY A 14 5.10 9.32 -10.94
CA GLY A 14 3.84 9.72 -10.26
C GLY A 14 2.58 8.98 -10.76
N ILE A 15 2.76 7.77 -11.32
CA ILE A 15 1.70 7.01 -11.97
C ILE A 15 0.89 6.27 -10.89
N LYS A 16 -0.42 6.52 -10.86
CA LYS A 16 -1.39 5.82 -10.01
C LYS A 16 -1.20 4.30 -10.12
N ASP A 17 -1.27 3.58 -8.99
CA ASP A 17 -1.21 2.11 -8.94
C ASP A 17 -2.12 1.48 -10.02
N ASN A 18 -1.70 0.40 -10.67
CA ASN A 18 -2.47 -0.26 -11.74
C ASN A 18 -3.89 -0.62 -11.29
N ARG A 19 -4.03 -0.98 -10.00
CA ARG A 19 -5.34 -1.20 -9.39
C ARG A 19 -6.20 0.07 -9.34
N GLN A 20 -5.60 1.22 -9.02
CA GLN A 20 -6.27 2.52 -9.01
C GLN A 20 -6.72 2.91 -10.41
N ARG A 21 -5.88 2.71 -11.45
CA ARG A 21 -6.24 2.96 -12.85
C ARG A 21 -7.43 2.11 -13.29
N ILE A 22 -7.40 0.81 -13.00
CA ILE A 22 -8.50 -0.12 -13.31
C ILE A 22 -9.78 0.31 -12.58
N TRP A 23 -9.68 0.70 -11.31
CA TRP A 23 -10.84 1.13 -10.52
C TRP A 23 -11.48 2.41 -11.07
N GLU A 24 -10.67 3.42 -11.44
CA GLU A 24 -11.16 4.65 -12.07
C GLU A 24 -11.85 4.35 -13.40
N ALA A 25 -11.28 3.49 -14.23
CA ALA A 25 -11.91 3.05 -15.47
C ALA A 25 -13.26 2.38 -15.22
N VAL A 26 -13.31 1.39 -14.31
CA VAL A 26 -14.55 0.71 -13.93
C VAL A 26 -15.61 1.68 -13.41
N ARG A 27 -15.23 2.69 -12.61
CA ARG A 27 -16.15 3.73 -12.12
C ARG A 27 -16.65 4.68 -13.20
N SER A 28 -15.86 4.90 -14.24
CA SER A 28 -16.27 5.73 -15.38
C SER A 28 -17.27 5.03 -16.31
N GLU A 29 -17.35 3.69 -16.24
CA GLU A 29 -18.27 2.91 -17.05
C GLU A 29 -19.71 3.02 -16.55
N GLN A 30 -20.59 3.52 -17.43
CA GLN A 30 -22.04 3.58 -17.17
C GLN A 30 -22.79 2.38 -17.75
N ARG A 31 -22.13 1.57 -18.57
CA ARG A 31 -22.70 0.40 -19.25
C ARG A 31 -21.99 -0.88 -18.81
N PRO A 32 -22.61 -2.05 -18.97
CA PRO A 32 -21.91 -3.31 -18.79
C PRO A 32 -20.66 -3.39 -19.67
N PHE A 33 -19.54 -3.76 -19.08
CA PHE A 33 -18.23 -3.79 -19.73
C PHE A 33 -17.60 -5.18 -19.66
N THR A 34 -16.58 -5.42 -20.48
CA THR A 34 -15.79 -6.66 -20.43
C THR A 34 -14.41 -6.39 -19.86
N VAL A 35 -13.73 -7.44 -19.40
CA VAL A 35 -12.34 -7.33 -18.91
C VAL A 35 -11.42 -6.77 -20.00
N GLN A 36 -11.68 -7.14 -21.26
CA GLN A 36 -10.89 -6.68 -22.40
C GLN A 36 -11.08 -5.18 -22.66
N HIS A 37 -12.32 -4.69 -22.60
CA HIS A 37 -12.61 -3.26 -22.71
C HIS A 37 -11.85 -2.44 -21.66
N ILE A 38 -11.87 -2.88 -20.39
CA ILE A 38 -11.12 -2.19 -19.33
C ILE A 38 -9.61 -2.28 -19.58
N ALA A 39 -9.08 -3.44 -19.97
CA ALA A 39 -7.65 -3.60 -20.21
C ALA A 39 -7.14 -2.62 -21.29
N TRP A 40 -7.93 -2.43 -22.35
CA TRP A 40 -7.64 -1.46 -23.40
C TRP A 40 -7.77 -0.01 -22.94
N SER A 41 -8.77 0.31 -22.11
CA SER A 41 -8.97 1.69 -21.65
C SER A 41 -7.85 2.19 -20.72
N VAL A 42 -7.20 1.29 -19.98
CA VAL A 42 -6.09 1.64 -19.08
C VAL A 42 -4.71 1.30 -19.65
N ASP A 43 -4.62 0.78 -20.87
CA ASP A 43 -3.37 0.31 -21.50
C ASP A 43 -2.58 -0.66 -20.60
N LEU A 44 -3.27 -1.68 -20.08
CA LEU A 44 -2.66 -2.74 -19.27
C LEU A 44 -2.88 -4.11 -19.92
N ASP A 45 -2.01 -5.07 -19.59
CA ASP A 45 -2.17 -6.43 -20.07
C ASP A 45 -3.47 -7.07 -19.53
N LEU A 46 -4.03 -7.97 -20.34
CA LEU A 46 -5.31 -8.61 -20.03
C LEU A 46 -5.23 -9.49 -18.78
N GLU A 47 -4.08 -10.07 -18.47
CA GLU A 47 -3.91 -10.95 -17.30
C GLU A 47 -3.92 -10.14 -16.00
N THR A 48 -3.19 -9.03 -15.94
CA THR A 48 -3.20 -8.08 -14.83
C THR A 48 -4.58 -7.50 -14.59
N THR A 49 -5.27 -7.09 -15.66
CA THR A 49 -6.62 -6.55 -15.56
C THR A 49 -7.61 -7.60 -15.06
N ARG A 50 -7.55 -8.81 -15.62
CA ARG A 50 -8.37 -9.96 -15.19
C ARG A 50 -8.12 -10.30 -13.74
N TYR A 51 -6.86 -10.29 -13.30
CA TYR A 51 -6.48 -10.55 -11.92
C TYR A 51 -7.13 -9.55 -10.95
N CYS A 52 -7.09 -8.26 -11.29
CA CYS A 52 -7.70 -7.22 -10.47
C CYS A 52 -9.22 -7.34 -10.42
N ILE A 53 -9.87 -7.47 -11.59
CA ILE A 53 -11.32 -7.59 -11.69
C ILE A 53 -11.84 -8.83 -10.96
N GLN A 54 -11.15 -9.97 -11.02
CA GLN A 54 -11.53 -11.15 -10.25
C GLN A 54 -11.50 -10.91 -8.74
N GLY A 55 -10.53 -10.16 -8.24
CA GLY A 55 -10.47 -9.76 -6.83
C GLY A 55 -11.66 -8.89 -6.44
N LEU A 56 -11.97 -7.88 -7.26
CA LEU A 56 -13.12 -6.98 -7.07
C LEU A 56 -14.46 -7.72 -7.13
N GLN A 57 -14.61 -8.65 -8.06
CA GLN A 57 -15.81 -9.47 -8.20
C GLN A 57 -16.03 -10.36 -6.98
N ARG A 58 -14.98 -11.03 -6.49
CA ARG A 58 -15.05 -11.87 -5.28
C ARG A 58 -15.30 -11.07 -4.01
N ALA A 59 -14.85 -9.82 -3.97
CA ALA A 59 -15.13 -8.89 -2.88
C ALA A 59 -16.51 -8.22 -2.98
N GLY A 60 -17.27 -8.48 -4.04
CA GLY A 60 -18.63 -7.96 -4.24
C GLY A 60 -18.71 -6.53 -4.79
N PHE A 61 -17.61 -5.97 -5.31
CA PHE A 61 -17.63 -4.65 -5.97
C PHE A 61 -18.14 -4.71 -7.40
N ILE A 62 -17.85 -5.82 -8.10
CA ILE A 62 -18.25 -6.06 -9.49
C ILE A 62 -19.17 -7.28 -9.55
N GLY A 63 -20.26 -7.17 -10.31
CA GLY A 63 -21.24 -8.23 -10.55
C GLY A 63 -21.32 -8.61 -12.02
N LEU A 64 -22.16 -9.61 -12.32
CA LEU A 64 -22.47 -10.02 -13.68
C LEU A 64 -23.68 -9.25 -14.20
N ALA A 65 -23.59 -8.74 -15.42
CA ALA A 65 -24.73 -8.18 -16.13
C ALA A 65 -25.50 -9.33 -16.80
N GLY A 66 -26.51 -9.87 -16.12
CA GLY A 66 -27.38 -10.95 -16.64
C GLY A 66 -26.93 -12.37 -16.28
N GLU A 67 -27.54 -13.37 -16.93
CA GLU A 67 -27.23 -14.79 -16.71
C GLU A 67 -25.79 -15.13 -17.14
N LYS A 68 -25.21 -16.15 -16.48
CA LYS A 68 -23.84 -16.63 -16.78
C LYS A 68 -23.70 -16.85 -18.29
N ALA A 69 -22.73 -16.15 -18.89
CA ALA A 69 -22.39 -16.32 -20.30
C ALA A 69 -22.25 -17.81 -20.64
N THR A 70 -22.96 -18.25 -21.68
CA THR A 70 -22.79 -19.57 -22.28
C THR A 70 -21.34 -19.71 -22.76
N ARG A 71 -20.80 -20.94 -22.69
CA ARG A 71 -19.40 -21.24 -23.04
C ARG A 71 -19.01 -20.58 -24.38
N GLY A 72 -18.07 -19.63 -24.35
CA GLY A 72 -17.59 -18.91 -25.53
C GLY A 72 -18.08 -17.45 -25.69
N LYS A 73 -19.02 -16.95 -24.86
CA LYS A 73 -19.39 -15.54 -24.84
C LYS A 73 -18.63 -14.75 -23.77
N GLU A 74 -18.24 -13.51 -24.11
CA GLU A 74 -17.62 -12.61 -23.14
C GLU A 74 -18.59 -12.27 -22.02
N GLN A 75 -18.10 -12.34 -20.78
CA GLN A 75 -18.89 -12.11 -19.59
C GLN A 75 -18.99 -10.61 -19.33
N LEU A 76 -20.20 -10.05 -19.44
CA LEU A 76 -20.47 -8.66 -19.15
C LEU A 76 -20.50 -8.42 -17.64
N LEU A 77 -19.82 -7.36 -17.21
CA LEU A 77 -19.61 -6.99 -15.83
C LEU A 77 -20.23 -5.62 -15.57
N VAL A 78 -20.70 -5.42 -14.34
CA VAL A 78 -21.24 -4.13 -13.87
C VAL A 78 -20.65 -3.79 -12.52
N LEU A 79 -20.44 -2.50 -12.27
CA LEU A 79 -20.10 -2.02 -10.93
C LEU A 79 -21.36 -2.11 -10.05
N VAL A 80 -21.29 -2.88 -8.97
CA VAL A 80 -22.40 -3.11 -8.04
C VAL A 80 -22.27 -2.24 -6.80
N LYS A 81 -21.04 -2.01 -6.34
CA LYS A 81 -20.76 -1.21 -5.13
C LYS A 81 -19.61 -0.26 -5.41
N ASP A 82 -19.88 1.04 -5.34
CA ASP A 82 -18.84 2.08 -5.40
C ASP A 82 -18.37 2.43 -3.97
N CYS A 83 -17.08 2.29 -3.69
CA CYS A 83 -16.45 2.70 -2.42
C CYS A 83 -15.73 4.05 -2.50
N GLY A 84 -15.94 4.81 -3.57
CA GLY A 84 -15.39 6.14 -3.76
C GLY A 84 -14.13 6.15 -4.62
N VAL A 85 -13.32 7.20 -4.45
CA VAL A 85 -12.19 7.50 -5.34
C VAL A 85 -11.08 6.45 -5.23
N GLU A 86 -10.78 5.97 -4.03
CA GLU A 86 -9.69 5.02 -3.82
C GLU A 86 -10.12 3.59 -4.12
N ALA A 87 -9.27 2.87 -4.86
CA ALA A 87 -9.52 1.49 -5.19
C ALA A 87 -9.52 0.61 -3.94
N PRO A 88 -10.49 -0.31 -3.81
CA PRO A 88 -10.58 -1.13 -2.62
C PRO A 88 -9.37 -2.05 -2.53
N ALA A 89 -8.70 -2.03 -1.37
CA ALA A 89 -7.56 -2.87 -1.09
C ALA A 89 -8.02 -4.32 -0.87
N VAL A 90 -8.21 -5.08 -1.95
CA VAL A 90 -8.67 -6.48 -1.90
C VAL A 90 -7.58 -7.45 -2.36
N THR A 91 -7.61 -8.65 -1.79
CA THR A 91 -6.78 -9.78 -2.21
C THR A 91 -7.46 -10.53 -3.37
N ARG A 92 -6.73 -11.46 -4.01
CA ARG A 92 -7.28 -12.33 -5.06
C ARG A 92 -8.48 -13.16 -4.61
N THR A 93 -8.60 -13.44 -3.31
CA THR A 93 -9.73 -14.20 -2.77
C THR A 93 -10.93 -13.32 -2.42
N GLY A 94 -10.86 -12.01 -2.68
CA GLY A 94 -11.90 -11.05 -2.35
C GLY A 94 -11.88 -10.57 -0.90
N LYS A 95 -10.90 -11.01 -0.09
CA LYS A 95 -10.74 -10.52 1.29
C LYS A 95 -10.04 -9.17 1.31
N PRO A 96 -10.34 -8.26 2.27
CA PRO A 96 -9.56 -7.05 2.48
C PRO A 96 -8.06 -7.37 2.64
N SER A 97 -7.22 -6.59 1.97
CA SER A 97 -5.77 -6.67 2.07
C SER A 97 -5.34 -6.02 3.37
N ALA A 98 -4.72 -6.80 4.26
CA ALA A 98 -4.09 -6.27 5.46
C ALA A 98 -2.74 -5.58 5.18
N MET A 99 -2.24 -5.67 3.95
CA MET A 99 -0.96 -5.10 3.55
C MET A 99 -1.02 -3.56 3.63
N GLY A 100 -0.10 -2.96 4.39
CA GLY A 100 -0.04 -1.51 4.58
C GLY A 100 -0.82 -0.98 5.79
N LEU A 101 -1.87 -1.69 6.25
CA LEU A 101 -2.70 -1.23 7.37
C LEU A 101 -1.90 -1.02 8.67
N GLY A 102 -0.97 -1.92 8.96
CA GLY A 102 -0.07 -1.77 10.12
C GLY A 102 0.82 -0.53 10.01
N THR A 103 1.36 -0.26 8.81
CA THR A 103 2.20 0.92 8.56
C THR A 103 1.42 2.22 8.69
N GLU A 104 0.20 2.27 8.17
CA GLU A 104 -0.69 3.42 8.35
C GLU A 104 -1.07 3.64 9.80
N ALA A 105 -1.39 2.56 10.53
CA ALA A 105 -1.68 2.63 11.95
C ALA A 105 -0.48 3.18 12.73
N MET A 106 0.73 2.69 12.48
CA MET A 106 1.96 3.21 13.07
C MET A 106 2.17 4.69 12.74
N TRP A 107 1.99 5.10 11.50
CA TRP A 107 2.14 6.50 11.09
C TRP A 107 1.17 7.44 11.81
N ARG A 108 -0.10 7.03 11.93
CA ARG A 108 -1.11 7.77 12.69
C ARG A 108 -0.75 7.83 14.17
N SER A 109 -0.26 6.74 14.75
CA SER A 109 0.18 6.68 16.15
C SER A 109 1.38 7.58 16.43
N LEU A 110 2.36 7.67 15.52
CA LEU A 110 3.54 8.55 15.66
C LEU A 110 3.16 10.02 15.84
N ARG A 111 2.13 10.48 15.12
CA ARG A 111 1.61 11.84 15.26
C ARG A 111 1.00 12.12 16.64
N ILE A 112 0.40 11.11 17.26
CA ILE A 112 -0.36 11.25 18.52
C ILE A 112 0.55 11.10 19.74
N LEU A 113 1.46 10.12 19.72
CA LEU A 113 2.23 9.71 20.91
C LEU A 113 3.41 10.63 21.22
N GLY A 114 3.88 11.42 20.25
CA GLY A 114 5.07 12.25 20.43
C GLY A 114 6.35 11.40 20.48
N GLU A 115 6.80 11.01 21.67
CA GLU A 115 7.96 10.13 21.86
C GLU A 115 7.53 8.68 22.05
N VAL A 116 8.07 7.77 21.24
CA VAL A 116 7.64 6.37 21.23
C VAL A 116 8.80 5.41 21.03
N SER A 117 8.74 4.26 21.69
CA SER A 117 9.60 3.11 21.38
C SER A 117 8.95 2.17 20.36
N ALA A 118 9.73 1.24 19.78
CA ALA A 118 9.18 0.26 18.83
C ALA A 118 8.06 -0.62 19.44
N ASP A 119 8.17 -0.97 20.72
CA ASP A 119 7.16 -1.75 21.45
C ASP A 119 5.85 -0.98 21.63
N GLU A 120 5.94 0.25 22.11
CA GLU A 120 4.79 1.14 22.29
C GLU A 120 4.09 1.42 20.96
N LEU A 121 4.87 1.67 19.90
CA LEU A 121 4.33 1.92 18.56
C LEU A 121 3.61 0.69 18.01
N ALA A 122 4.18 -0.50 18.16
CA ALA A 122 3.55 -1.75 17.74
C ALA A 122 2.27 -2.03 18.51
N ALA A 123 2.26 -1.80 19.83
CA ALA A 123 1.09 -1.97 20.69
C ALA A 123 -0.05 -1.04 20.27
N GLN A 124 0.25 0.24 20.03
CA GLN A 124 -0.74 1.25 19.62
C GLN A 124 -1.28 0.98 18.21
N ALA A 125 -0.41 0.64 17.25
CA ALA A 125 -0.84 0.28 15.90
C ALA A 125 -1.74 -0.97 15.90
N SER A 126 -1.44 -1.95 16.76
CA SER A 126 -2.17 -3.21 16.88
C SER A 126 -3.61 -3.08 17.36
N VAL A 127 -4.01 -1.92 17.90
CA VAL A 127 -5.43 -1.62 18.19
C VAL A 127 -6.27 -1.67 16.92
N SER A 128 -5.71 -1.24 15.78
CA SER A 128 -6.41 -1.19 14.49
C SER A 128 -5.91 -2.23 13.48
N ALA A 129 -4.62 -2.54 13.49
CA ALA A 129 -4.00 -3.48 12.58
C ALA A 129 -2.83 -4.21 13.24
N LYS A 130 -2.94 -5.53 13.39
CA LYS A 130 -1.94 -6.39 14.04
C LYS A 130 -0.54 -6.10 13.50
N THR A 131 0.32 -5.60 14.36
CA THR A 131 1.68 -5.14 14.03
C THR A 131 2.67 -5.70 15.04
N THR A 132 3.83 -6.15 14.57
CA THR A 132 4.88 -6.70 15.46
C THR A 132 5.90 -5.63 15.83
N GLN A 133 6.54 -5.81 16.98
CA GLN A 133 7.68 -4.98 17.41
C GLN A 133 8.77 -4.91 16.34
N ARG A 134 9.10 -6.04 15.69
CA ARG A 134 10.11 -6.09 14.62
C ARG A 134 9.72 -5.22 13.42
N THR A 135 8.44 -5.27 13.03
CA THR A 135 7.90 -4.41 11.96
C THR A 135 8.00 -2.94 12.34
N ALA A 136 7.63 -2.57 13.57
CA ALA A 136 7.71 -1.20 14.06
C ALA A 136 9.15 -0.68 14.14
N SER A 137 10.07 -1.49 14.67
CA SER A 137 11.50 -1.18 14.71
C SER A 137 12.08 -0.95 13.32
N SER A 138 11.75 -1.84 12.38
CA SER A 138 12.19 -1.69 10.99
C SER A 138 11.64 -0.39 10.38
N TYR A 139 10.35 -0.11 10.58
CA TYR A 139 9.72 1.10 10.04
C TYR A 139 10.33 2.38 10.62
N LEU A 140 10.54 2.45 11.93
CA LEU A 140 11.22 3.57 12.60
C LEU A 140 12.63 3.79 12.06
N LEU A 141 13.39 2.72 11.80
CA LEU A 141 14.73 2.83 11.23
C LEU A 141 14.71 3.45 9.83
N TRP A 142 13.77 3.05 8.97
CA TRP A 142 13.60 3.64 7.64
C TRP A 142 13.21 5.12 7.73
N LEU A 143 12.27 5.47 8.61
CA LEU A 143 11.87 6.86 8.84
C LEU A 143 13.03 7.69 9.40
N HIS A 144 13.85 7.13 10.28
CA HIS A 144 15.00 7.82 10.85
C HIS A 144 16.04 8.13 9.77
N ARG A 145 16.37 7.14 8.94
CA ARG A 145 17.29 7.32 7.80
C ARG A 145 16.78 8.34 6.78
N ALA A 146 15.46 8.42 6.60
CA ALA A 146 14.82 9.42 5.75
C ALA A 146 14.60 10.80 6.43
N GLY A 147 15.00 10.95 7.70
CA GLY A 147 14.86 12.20 8.46
C GLY A 147 13.42 12.55 8.88
N TYR A 148 12.49 11.59 8.86
CA TYR A 148 11.11 11.78 9.32
C TYR A 148 10.97 11.71 10.84
N VAL A 149 11.79 10.88 11.48
CA VAL A 149 11.85 10.79 12.94
C VAL A 149 13.25 11.12 13.40
N ILE A 150 13.36 11.69 14.59
CA ILE A 150 14.61 11.90 15.30
C ILE A 150 14.72 10.87 16.42
N GLU A 151 15.93 10.34 16.63
CA GLU A 151 16.24 9.52 17.78
C GLU A 151 16.44 10.42 19.01
N ILE A 152 15.59 10.25 20.02
CA ILE A 152 15.64 11.03 21.27
C ILE A 152 16.61 10.38 22.26
N SER A 153 16.63 9.04 22.29
CA SER A 153 17.55 8.29 23.14
C SER A 153 17.92 6.97 22.49
N PRO A 154 19.22 6.62 22.47
CA PRO A 154 19.67 5.34 21.93
C PRO A 154 19.29 4.17 22.81
N ALA A 155 19.13 3.03 22.15
CA ALA A 155 19.02 1.75 22.84
C ALA A 155 20.31 1.50 23.63
N ALA A 156 20.16 1.02 24.86
CA ALA A 156 21.29 0.61 25.69
C ALA A 156 21.13 -0.86 26.07
N THR A 157 22.24 -1.59 26.05
CA THR A 157 22.31 -2.98 26.50
C THR A 157 22.87 -3.04 27.93
N GLY A 158 22.45 -4.04 28.72
CA GLY A 158 22.95 -4.29 30.08
C GLY A 158 21.86 -4.25 31.15
N PRO A 159 22.22 -4.24 32.45
CA PRO A 159 21.28 -4.34 33.57
C PRO A 159 20.26 -3.19 33.64
N ARG A 160 20.57 -2.04 33.04
CA ARG A 160 19.66 -0.89 32.89
C ARG A 160 19.31 -0.64 31.42
N GLY A 161 19.15 -1.73 30.66
CA GLY A 161 18.85 -1.66 29.24
C GLY A 161 17.58 -0.85 28.98
N ARG A 162 17.61 -0.05 27.91
CA ARG A 162 16.47 0.76 27.48
C ARG A 162 16.28 0.64 25.98
N THR A 163 15.04 0.71 25.53
CA THR A 163 14.73 0.70 24.10
C THR A 163 15.01 2.08 23.50
N ALA A 164 15.37 2.11 22.22
CA ALA A 164 15.52 3.36 21.50
C ALA A 164 14.16 4.08 21.45
N ARG A 165 14.17 5.40 21.67
CA ARG A 165 12.98 6.25 21.58
C ARG A 165 13.12 7.20 20.41
N TYR A 166 12.04 7.33 19.66
CA TYR A 166 11.95 8.17 18.48
C TYR A 166 10.81 9.17 18.64
N ARG A 167 10.94 10.31 17.98
CA ARG A 167 9.87 11.30 17.85
C ARG A 167 9.76 11.72 16.40
N LEU A 168 8.54 12.01 15.94
CA LEU A 168 8.35 12.65 14.64
C LEU A 168 9.06 14.00 14.60
N ALA A 169 9.90 14.21 13.60
CA ALA A 169 10.63 15.47 13.45
C ALA A 169 9.65 16.62 13.16
N PRO A 170 9.90 17.83 13.70
CA PRO A 170 9.06 18.99 13.44
C PRO A 170 8.88 19.23 11.94
N GLY A 171 7.64 19.41 11.47
CA GLY A 171 7.33 19.63 10.06
C GLY A 171 7.46 18.42 9.13
N LYS A 172 7.78 17.22 9.65
CA LYS A 172 7.88 15.98 8.84
C LYS A 172 6.61 15.14 8.80
N TYR A 173 5.52 15.64 9.37
CA TYR A 173 4.19 15.09 9.10
C TYR A 173 3.71 15.58 7.73
N THR A 174 3.95 14.80 6.68
CA THR A 174 3.65 15.16 5.29
C THR A 174 2.20 14.91 4.89
N GLY A 175 1.43 14.17 5.68
CA GLY A 175 0.01 13.92 5.45
C GLY A 175 -0.49 12.59 6.03
N PRO A 176 -1.77 12.23 5.77
CA PRO A 176 -2.39 11.04 6.36
C PRO A 176 -1.88 9.71 5.78
N ARG A 177 -1.28 9.71 4.58
CA ARG A 177 -0.74 8.49 3.96
C ARG A 177 0.64 8.18 4.54
N ALA A 178 0.88 6.94 4.91
CA ALA A 178 2.17 6.56 5.48
C ALA A 178 3.25 6.41 4.40
N PRO A 179 4.49 6.87 4.65
CA PRO A 179 5.63 6.50 3.81
C PRO A 179 5.77 4.99 3.64
N MET A 180 6.00 4.55 2.41
CA MET A 180 5.96 3.14 1.99
C MET A 180 7.37 2.62 1.74
N ILE A 181 7.78 1.59 2.50
CA ILE A 181 9.01 0.85 2.22
C ILE A 181 8.78 -0.07 1.02
N GLN A 182 9.44 0.21 -0.09
CA GLN A 182 9.38 -0.58 -1.31
C GLN A 182 10.41 -1.70 -1.30
N ARG A 183 10.10 -2.80 -2.00
CA ARG A 183 10.96 -4.00 -2.05
C ARG A 183 12.36 -3.74 -2.61
N ILE A 184 12.50 -2.70 -3.43
CA ILE A 184 13.76 -2.27 -4.06
C ILE A 184 14.67 -1.51 -3.09
N GLY A 185 14.27 -1.37 -1.82
CA GLY A 185 15.07 -0.69 -0.81
C GLY A 185 14.93 0.83 -0.85
N GLN A 186 13.71 1.32 -1.14
CA GLN A 186 13.39 2.75 -1.19
C GLN A 186 12.23 3.07 -0.25
N LEU A 187 12.20 4.30 0.26
CA LEU A 187 11.06 4.86 0.98
C LEU A 187 10.39 5.91 0.09
N TYR A 188 9.14 5.65 -0.27
CA TYR A 188 8.31 6.55 -1.07
C TYR A 188 7.27 7.23 -0.17
N ASP A 189 7.12 8.55 -0.26
CA ASP A 189 6.08 9.29 0.47
C ASP A 189 4.89 9.58 -0.47
N PRO A 190 3.73 8.93 -0.29
CA PRO A 190 2.58 9.14 -1.15
C PRO A 190 1.92 10.53 -1.01
N ASN A 191 2.20 11.29 0.05
CA ASN A 191 1.68 12.65 0.19
C ASN A 191 2.51 13.65 -0.62
N LEU A 192 3.82 13.41 -0.73
CA LEU A 192 4.73 14.23 -1.53
C LEU A 192 4.82 13.77 -2.99
N GLY A 193 4.54 12.49 -3.26
CA GLY A 193 4.63 11.92 -4.60
C GLY A 193 6.04 11.56 -5.04
N GLU A 194 6.98 11.42 -4.11
CA GLU A 194 8.41 11.23 -4.40
C GLU A 194 9.08 10.17 -3.52
N VAL A 195 10.25 9.70 -3.97
CA VAL A 195 11.13 8.83 -3.19
C VAL A 195 11.99 9.71 -2.29
N VAL A 196 11.83 9.55 -0.97
CA VAL A 196 12.46 10.39 0.05
C VAL A 196 13.71 9.76 0.65
N TYR A 197 13.94 8.48 0.40
CA TYR A 197 15.17 7.79 0.79
C TYR A 197 15.40 6.54 -0.08
N SER A 198 16.65 6.32 -0.48
CA SER A 198 17.08 5.13 -1.23
C SER A 198 18.31 4.52 -0.57
N GLN A 199 18.25 3.24 -0.21
CA GLN A 199 19.37 2.55 0.44
C GLN A 199 20.58 2.38 -0.49
N MET A 200 20.38 2.37 -1.81
CA MET A 200 21.47 2.25 -2.78
C MET A 200 22.29 3.55 -2.92
N GLU A 201 21.68 4.71 -2.72
CA GLU A 201 22.38 6.01 -2.79
C GLU A 201 23.16 6.30 -1.50
N GLY A 202 22.65 5.86 -0.34
CA GLY A 202 23.32 6.05 0.95
C GLY A 202 24.56 5.19 1.19
N ALA A 203 24.92 4.28 0.28
CA ALA A 203 26.13 3.44 0.38
C ALA A 203 27.36 4.06 -0.31
N GLN A 204 27.25 5.26 -0.88
CA GLN A 204 28.33 5.98 -1.56
C GLN A 204 28.88 7.19 -0.76
N ALA A 205 28.54 7.33 0.52
CA ALA A 205 28.99 8.41 1.39
C ALA A 205 29.77 7.89 2.60
#